data_AF-A0A7K4GLU1-F1
#
_entry.id   AF-A0A7K4GLU1-F1
#
_cell.length_a   1.000
_cell.length_b   1.000
_cell.length_c   1.000
_cell.angle_alpha   90.00
_cell.angle_beta   90.00
_cell.angle_gamma   90.00
#
_symmetry.space_group_name_H-M   'P 1'
#
loop_
_entity.id
_entity.type
_entity.pdbx_description
1 polymer ?
#
loop_
_entity_poly.entity_id
_entity_poly.type
_entity_poly.pdbx_seq_one_letter_code
_entity_poly.pdbx_strand_id
1 'polypeptide(L)'
;MVKILNSIEKGKEDVKIETAKVSIIVNSILIYILITFISIIVLNFWGLLLFRDIDFLLGSIISVFFAMKKRKPDQSPLKMGIMVGIFGGFLSTIAPTIFICTVYQLPIDWYFLYIAILSITGLVIGSIVGLLMGYYYKKKDAKTKYSKNDEFYQGLIGI
;
A
#
# COMPACT_ATOMS: atom_id res chain seq x y z
N MET A 1 -18.64 -8.58 -38.41
CA MET A 1 -19.36 -8.99 -37.19
C MET A 1 -18.41 -9.55 -36.12
N VAL A 2 -17.59 -10.56 -36.41
CA VAL A 2 -16.63 -11.18 -35.46
C VAL A 2 -15.62 -10.18 -34.84
N LYS A 3 -15.07 -9.24 -35.62
CA LYS A 3 -14.15 -8.21 -35.12
C LYS A 3 -14.76 -7.28 -34.06
N ILE A 4 -16.07 -7.01 -34.15
CA ILE A 4 -16.78 -6.11 -33.22
C ILE A 4 -17.07 -6.83 -31.91
N LEU A 5 -17.47 -8.11 -31.99
CA LEU A 5 -17.65 -8.97 -30.81
C LEU A 5 -16.35 -9.14 -30.00
N ASN A 6 -15.23 -9.42 -30.67
CA ASN A 6 -13.94 -9.53 -29.99
C ASN A 6 -13.48 -8.21 -29.33
N SER A 7 -13.83 -7.06 -29.92
CA SER A 7 -13.52 -5.74 -29.33
C SER A 7 -14.35 -5.47 -28.06
N ILE A 8 -15.60 -5.93 -28.03
CA ILE A 8 -16.50 -5.74 -26.89
C ILE A 8 -16.13 -6.67 -25.74
N GLU A 9 -15.76 -7.92 -26.03
CA GLU A 9 -15.30 -8.87 -25.01
C GLU A 9 -13.98 -8.42 -24.37
N LYS A 10 -13.03 -7.96 -25.20
CA LYS A 10 -11.76 -7.42 -24.71
C LYS A 10 -11.97 -6.20 -23.80
N GLY A 11 -12.87 -5.30 -24.19
CA GLY A 11 -13.25 -4.15 -23.34
C GLY A 11 -13.87 -4.55 -22.00
N LYS A 12 -14.68 -5.61 -21.94
CA LYS A 12 -15.25 -6.12 -20.68
C LYS A 12 -14.19 -6.75 -19.77
N GLU A 13 -13.22 -7.48 -20.34
CA GLU A 13 -12.10 -8.02 -19.57
C GLU A 13 -11.21 -6.92 -19.00
N ASP A 14 -10.88 -5.91 -19.80
CA ASP A 14 -10.03 -4.79 -19.39
C ASP A 14 -10.67 -4.02 -18.21
N VAL A 15 -11.98 -3.74 -18.26
CA VAL A 15 -12.72 -3.09 -17.16
C VAL A 15 -12.74 -3.94 -15.89
N LYS A 16 -12.90 -5.26 -16.01
CA LYS A 16 -12.89 -6.19 -14.86
C LYS A 16 -11.49 -6.29 -14.22
N ILE A 17 -10.45 -6.14 -15.03
CA ILE A 17 -9.07 -6.10 -14.54
C ILE A 17 -8.85 -4.80 -13.77
N GLU A 18 -9.17 -3.64 -14.33
CA GLU A 18 -8.96 -2.33 -13.67
C GLU A 18 -9.71 -2.20 -12.34
N THR A 19 -10.99 -2.59 -12.30
CA THR A 19 -11.81 -2.56 -11.08
C THR A 19 -11.19 -3.41 -9.95
N ALA A 20 -10.61 -4.56 -10.28
CA ALA A 20 -9.91 -5.39 -9.30
C ALA A 20 -8.61 -4.71 -8.80
N LYS A 21 -7.87 -4.00 -9.66
CA LYS A 21 -6.65 -3.27 -9.26
C LYS A 21 -6.98 -2.16 -8.26
N VAL A 22 -8.02 -1.37 -8.56
CA VAL A 22 -8.49 -0.27 -7.70
C VAL A 22 -8.96 -0.80 -6.34
N SER A 23 -9.73 -1.89 -6.34
CA SER A 23 -10.22 -2.51 -5.10
C SER A 23 -9.08 -2.94 -4.16
N ILE A 24 -7.99 -3.50 -4.69
CA ILE A 24 -6.84 -3.90 -3.86
C ILE A 24 -6.14 -2.66 -3.27
N ILE A 25 -5.95 -1.60 -4.06
CA ILE A 25 -5.31 -0.35 -3.60
C ILE A 25 -6.14 0.26 -2.47
N VAL A 26 -7.44 0.44 -2.69
CA VAL A 26 -8.36 1.04 -1.72
C VAL A 26 -8.39 0.22 -0.44
N ASN A 27 -8.54 -1.11 -0.53
CA ASN A 27 -8.53 -1.98 0.65
C ASN A 27 -7.20 -1.91 1.42
N SER A 28 -6.08 -1.80 0.71
CA SER A 28 -4.77 -1.67 1.35
C SER A 28 -4.63 -0.34 2.08
N ILE A 29 -5.14 0.76 1.50
CA ILE A 29 -5.18 2.08 2.14
C ILE A 29 -6.07 2.05 3.38
N LEU A 30 -7.25 1.42 3.31
CA LEU A 30 -8.14 1.28 4.47
C LEU A 30 -7.46 0.49 5.60
N ILE A 31 -6.74 -0.59 5.27
CA ILE A 31 -5.95 -1.34 6.24
C ILE A 31 -4.85 -0.47 6.85
N TYR A 32 -4.16 0.36 6.05
CA TYR A 32 -3.16 1.30 6.55
C TYR A 32 -3.79 2.20 7.62
N ILE A 33 -4.86 2.91 7.27
CA ILE A 33 -5.55 3.85 8.16
C ILE A 33 -5.98 3.15 9.46
N LEU A 34 -6.57 1.96 9.34
CA LEU A 34 -7.02 1.18 10.49
C LEU A 34 -5.87 0.79 11.42
N ILE A 35 -4.77 0.25 10.87
CA ILE A 35 -3.62 -0.15 11.67
C ILE A 35 -2.99 1.06 12.35
N THR A 36 -2.74 2.15 11.61
CA THR A 36 -2.18 3.37 12.20
C THR A 36 -3.08 3.90 13.32
N PHE A 37 -4.41 3.89 13.14
CA PHE A 37 -5.33 4.29 14.19
C PHE A 37 -5.27 3.39 15.43
N ILE A 38 -5.26 2.07 15.26
CA ILE A 38 -5.12 1.12 16.38
C ILE A 38 -3.78 1.32 17.09
N SER A 39 -2.69 1.47 16.34
CA SER A 39 -1.36 1.69 16.90
C SER A 39 -1.30 2.97 17.73
N ILE A 40 -1.93 4.06 17.28
CA ILE A 40 -2.04 5.32 18.04
C ILE A 40 -2.76 5.10 19.38
N ILE A 41 -3.91 4.41 19.38
CA ILE A 41 -4.66 4.13 20.61
C ILE A 41 -3.79 3.32 21.59
N VAL A 42 -3.12 2.29 21.09
CA VAL A 42 -2.27 1.42 21.90
C VAL A 42 -1.08 2.20 22.45
N LEU A 43 -0.27 2.86 21.61
CA LEU A 43 0.91 3.59 22.07
C LEU A 43 0.56 4.73 23.02
N ASN A 44 -0.56 5.42 22.81
CA ASN A 44 -1.02 6.46 23.72
C ASN A 44 -1.41 5.89 25.09
N PHE A 45 -2.02 4.70 25.15
CA PHE A 45 -2.31 4.02 26.42
C PHE A 45 -1.04 3.78 27.25
N TRP A 46 0.10 3.57 26.60
CA TRP A 46 1.41 3.41 27.25
C TRP A 46 2.16 4.74 27.48
N GLY A 47 1.56 5.88 27.18
CA GLY A 47 2.18 7.20 27.30
C GLY A 47 3.27 7.49 26.25
N LEU A 48 3.37 6.69 25.20
CA LEU A 48 4.41 6.75 24.16
C LEU A 48 4.04 7.71 23.01
N LEU A 49 3.53 8.90 23.34
CA LEU A 49 3.05 9.90 22.39
C LEU A 49 4.13 10.43 21.41
N LEU A 50 5.41 10.29 21.77
CA LEU A 50 6.53 10.73 20.93
C LEU A 50 6.92 9.72 19.84
N PHE A 51 6.41 8.49 19.89
CA PHE A 51 6.82 7.41 18.97
C PHE A 51 5.89 7.24 17.77
N ARG A 52 5.27 8.33 17.31
CA ARG A 52 4.23 8.29 16.25
C ARG A 52 4.73 7.85 14.89
N ASP A 53 6.03 8.00 14.63
CA ASP A 53 6.65 7.50 13.41
C ASP A 53 6.52 5.97 13.31
N ILE A 54 6.47 5.27 14.45
CA ILE A 54 6.27 3.82 14.52
C ILE A 54 4.86 3.44 14.04
N ASP A 55 3.84 4.25 14.32
CA ASP A 55 2.46 4.01 13.89
C ASP A 55 2.35 4.05 12.35
N PHE A 56 3.00 5.03 11.73
CA PHE A 56 3.07 5.15 10.28
C PHE A 56 3.89 4.02 9.68
N LEU A 57 5.01 3.64 10.31
CA LEU A 57 5.86 2.55 9.87
C LEU A 57 5.10 1.22 9.88
N LEU A 58 4.45 0.87 10.98
CA LEU A 58 3.65 -0.37 11.10
C LEU A 58 2.49 -0.39 10.10
N GLY A 59 1.75 0.71 10.00
CA GLY A 59 0.67 0.86 9.02
C GLY A 59 1.15 0.64 7.59
N SER A 60 2.29 1.24 7.22
CA SER A 60 2.87 1.09 5.88
C SER A 60 3.34 -0.33 5.59
N ILE A 61 4.02 -0.99 6.53
CA ILE A 61 4.55 -2.34 6.33
C ILE A 61 3.40 -3.32 6.12
N ILE A 62 2.39 -3.28 6.98
CA ILE A 62 1.26 -4.22 6.93
C ILE A 62 0.41 -3.99 5.67
N SER A 63 0.09 -2.75 5.35
CA SER A 63 -0.72 -2.41 4.17
C SER A 63 -0.02 -2.74 2.85
N VAL A 64 1.26 -2.36 2.71
CA VAL A 64 2.04 -2.66 1.50
C VAL A 64 2.24 -4.17 1.39
N PHE A 65 2.52 -4.88 2.48
CA PHE A 65 2.59 -6.33 2.46
C PHE A 65 1.29 -6.99 1.98
N PHE A 66 0.14 -6.53 2.49
CA PHE A 66 -1.17 -7.00 2.04
C PHE A 66 -1.38 -6.74 0.54
N ALA A 67 -1.07 -5.53 0.07
CA ALA A 67 -1.14 -5.16 -1.34
C ALA A 67 -0.29 -6.09 -2.22
N MET A 68 0.96 -6.37 -1.81
CA MET A 68 1.86 -7.26 -2.54
C MET A 68 1.38 -8.71 -2.56
N LYS A 69 0.73 -9.17 -1.49
CA LYS A 69 0.22 -10.54 -1.39
C LYS A 69 -1.05 -10.76 -2.21
N LYS A 70 -1.87 -9.70 -2.37
CA LYS A 70 -3.14 -9.75 -3.12
C LYS A 70 -3.04 -9.29 -4.57
N ARG A 71 -1.91 -8.69 -4.98
CA ARG A 71 -1.72 -8.26 -6.36
C ARG A 71 -1.75 -9.44 -7.33
N LYS A 72 -2.19 -9.17 -8.55
CA LYS A 72 -2.12 -10.10 -9.66
C LYS A 72 -0.70 -10.11 -10.28
N PRO A 73 -0.28 -11.20 -10.95
CA PRO A 73 1.07 -11.34 -11.51
C PRO A 73 1.43 -10.32 -12.60
N ASP A 74 0.43 -9.75 -13.28
CA ASP A 74 0.57 -8.72 -14.30
C ASP A 74 0.87 -7.32 -13.72
N GLN A 75 0.61 -7.12 -12.42
CA GLN A 75 0.79 -5.85 -11.77
C GLN A 75 2.23 -5.66 -11.31
N SER A 76 2.81 -4.50 -11.68
CA SER A 76 4.15 -4.11 -11.23
C SER A 76 4.16 -3.93 -9.69
N PRO A 77 4.96 -4.73 -8.96
CA PRO A 77 5.04 -4.61 -7.50
C PRO A 77 5.57 -3.23 -7.10
N LEU A 78 6.54 -2.69 -7.84
CA LEU A 78 7.11 -1.38 -7.53
C LEU A 78 6.06 -0.26 -7.61
N LYS A 79 5.25 -0.21 -8.68
CA LYS A 79 4.20 0.79 -8.83
C LYS A 79 3.15 0.65 -7.73
N MET A 80 2.73 -0.58 -7.43
CA MET A 80 1.73 -0.85 -6.40
C MET A 80 2.21 -0.42 -5.00
N GLY A 81 3.46 -0.74 -4.66
CA GLY A 81 4.05 -0.39 -3.36
C GLY A 81 4.17 1.10 -3.17
N ILE A 82 4.67 1.82 -4.17
CA ILE A 82 4.79 3.28 -4.12
C ILE A 82 3.40 3.93 -4.02
N MET A 83 2.41 3.48 -4.81
CA MET A 83 1.06 4.03 -4.74
C MET A 83 0.43 3.83 -3.37
N VAL A 84 0.41 2.59 -2.85
CA VAL A 84 -0.17 2.29 -1.53
C VAL A 84 0.59 3.03 -0.43
N GLY A 85 1.92 3.12 -0.53
CA GLY A 85 2.76 3.85 0.42
C GLY A 85 2.46 5.35 0.46
N ILE A 86 2.43 6.03 -0.69
CA ILE A 86 2.17 7.47 -0.76
C ILE A 86 0.74 7.81 -0.34
N PHE A 87 -0.26 7.17 -0.97
CA PHE A 87 -1.65 7.50 -0.69
C PHE A 87 -2.09 7.03 0.70
N GLY A 88 -1.64 5.85 1.12
CA GLY A 88 -1.89 5.36 2.47
C GLY A 88 -1.19 6.22 3.53
N GLY A 89 0.07 6.59 3.30
CA GLY A 89 0.84 7.46 4.18
C GLY A 89 0.20 8.84 4.36
N PHE A 90 -0.25 9.46 3.27
CA PHE A 90 -0.95 10.75 3.34
C PHE A 90 -2.32 10.64 4.03
N LEU A 91 -3.18 9.72 3.58
CA LEU A 91 -4.55 9.62 4.10
C LEU A 91 -4.60 9.13 5.55
N SER A 92 -3.64 8.32 5.97
CA SER A 92 -3.52 7.86 7.36
C SER A 92 -3.22 8.97 8.35
N THR A 93 -2.84 10.18 7.90
CA THR A 93 -2.55 11.31 8.78
C THR A 93 -3.80 11.98 9.36
N ILE A 94 -4.95 11.76 8.72
CA ILE A 94 -6.23 12.35 9.13
C ILE A 94 -6.60 11.86 10.54
N ALA A 95 -6.54 10.55 10.78
CA ALA A 95 -6.89 9.94 12.06
C ALA A 95 -6.03 10.45 13.25
N PRO A 96 -4.68 10.44 13.20
CA PRO A 96 -3.85 11.00 14.26
C PRO A 96 -4.07 12.49 14.47
N THR A 97 -4.31 13.26 13.40
CA THR A 97 -4.57 14.70 13.53
C THR A 97 -5.86 14.94 14.29
N ILE A 98 -6.95 14.27 13.91
CA ILE A 98 -8.23 14.35 14.61
C ILE A 98 -8.06 13.92 16.07
N PHE A 99 -7.36 12.81 16.31
CA PHE A 99 -7.13 12.28 17.65
C PHE A 99 -6.44 13.31 18.56
N ILE A 100 -5.34 13.90 18.10
CA ILE A 100 -4.58 14.90 18.87
C ILE A 100 -5.41 16.14 19.12
N CYS A 101 -6.04 16.71 18.09
CA CYS A 101 -6.82 17.92 18.25
C CYS A 101 -7.99 17.71 19.23
N THR A 102 -8.60 16.51 19.21
CA THR A 102 -9.70 16.17 20.12
C THR A 102 -9.22 15.96 21.56
N VAL A 103 -8.15 15.18 21.76
CA VAL A 103 -7.63 14.86 23.11
C VAL A 103 -7.10 16.11 23.82
N TYR A 104 -6.42 16.99 23.09
CA TYR A 104 -5.84 18.22 23.63
C TYR A 104 -6.74 19.45 23.50
N GLN A 105 -7.98 19.30 22.99
CA GLN A 105 -8.96 20.38 22.81
C GLN A 105 -8.38 21.59 22.03
N LEU A 106 -7.61 21.31 20.98
CA LEU A 106 -6.94 22.36 20.21
C LEU A 106 -7.88 23.03 19.20
N PRO A 107 -7.72 24.33 18.93
CA PRO A 107 -8.52 25.01 17.93
C PRO A 107 -8.15 24.56 16.50
N ILE A 108 -9.02 24.87 15.56
CA ILE A 108 -8.94 24.41 14.16
C ILE A 108 -7.63 24.79 13.45
N ASP A 109 -6.98 25.88 13.84
CA ASP A 109 -5.69 26.28 13.25
C ASP A 109 -4.60 25.23 13.49
N TRP A 110 -4.61 24.58 14.66
CA TRP A 110 -3.66 23.51 14.97
C TRP A 110 -3.93 22.25 14.17
N TYR A 111 -5.18 22.00 13.76
CA TYR A 111 -5.50 20.88 12.87
C TYR A 111 -4.72 21.00 11.55
N PHE A 112 -4.71 22.19 10.94
CA PHE A 112 -3.98 22.44 9.70
C PHE A 112 -2.46 22.36 9.86
N LEU A 113 -1.95 22.80 11.02
CA LEU A 113 -0.52 22.67 11.32
C LEU A 113 -0.11 21.19 11.47
N TYR A 114 -0.86 20.43 12.28
CA TYR A 114 -0.55 19.02 12.54
C TYR A 114 -0.72 18.18 11.28
N ILE A 115 -1.79 18.38 10.51
CA ILE A 115 -1.96 17.62 9.27
C ILE A 115 -0.83 17.90 8.28
N ALA A 116 -0.33 19.14 8.19
CA ALA A 116 0.80 19.48 7.33
C ALA A 116 2.09 18.78 7.77
N ILE A 117 2.45 18.88 9.06
CA ILE A 117 3.66 18.24 9.62
C ILE A 117 3.59 16.72 9.45
N LEU A 118 2.47 16.12 9.82
CA LEU A 118 2.30 14.67 9.79
C LEU A 118 2.20 14.13 8.37
N SER A 119 1.60 14.90 7.44
CA SER A 119 1.56 14.51 6.04
C SER A 119 2.95 14.35 5.46
N ILE A 120 3.90 15.22 5.83
CA ILE A 120 5.30 15.07 5.41
C ILE A 120 5.87 13.76 5.96
N THR A 121 5.72 13.50 7.25
CA THR A 121 6.19 12.25 7.88
C THR A 121 5.56 11.01 7.26
N GLY A 122 4.23 10.98 7.13
CA GLY A 122 3.48 9.87 6.57
C GLY A 122 3.85 9.61 5.10
N LEU A 123 4.02 10.67 4.31
CA LEU A 123 4.50 10.56 2.92
C LEU A 123 5.92 10.00 2.84
N VAL A 124 6.84 10.48 3.67
CA VAL A 124 8.25 10.03 3.67
C VAL A 124 8.33 8.55 4.06
N ILE A 125 7.73 8.18 5.19
CA ILE A 125 7.75 6.79 5.68
C ILE A 125 7.04 5.87 4.69
N GLY A 126 5.83 6.24 4.25
CA GLY A 126 5.05 5.48 3.28
C GLY A 126 5.79 5.27 1.95
N SER A 127 6.45 6.30 1.44
CA SER A 127 7.25 6.23 0.21
C SER A 127 8.46 5.30 0.35
N ILE A 128 9.22 5.43 1.45
CA ILE A 128 10.40 4.60 1.72
C ILE A 128 10.00 3.13 1.80
N VAL A 129 8.97 2.81 2.60
CA VAL A 129 8.50 1.43 2.77
C VAL A 129 7.90 0.88 1.48
N GLY A 130 7.09 1.68 0.78
CA GLY A 130 6.51 1.32 -0.51
C GLY A 130 7.57 0.99 -1.56
N LEU A 131 8.66 1.77 -1.59
CA LEU A 131 9.79 1.57 -2.50
C LEU A 131 10.60 0.32 -2.11
N LEU A 132 10.98 0.18 -0.84
CA LEU A 132 11.78 -0.97 -0.36
C LEU A 132 11.04 -2.29 -0.58
N MET A 133 9.77 -2.37 -0.16
CA MET A 133 8.95 -3.56 -0.34
C MET A 133 8.63 -3.81 -1.81
N GLY A 134 8.28 -2.78 -2.57
CA GLY A 134 8.02 -2.88 -4.00
C GLY A 134 9.24 -3.42 -4.77
N TYR A 135 10.44 -2.95 -4.41
CA TYR A 135 11.69 -3.43 -4.98
C TYR A 135 12.01 -4.87 -4.56
N TYR A 136 11.83 -5.21 -3.28
CA TYR A 136 12.01 -6.57 -2.77
C TYR A 136 11.15 -7.58 -3.53
N TYR A 137 9.85 -7.30 -3.70
CA TYR A 137 8.94 -8.18 -4.43
C TYR A 137 9.24 -8.22 -5.93
N LYS A 138 9.68 -7.12 -6.54
CA LYS A 138 10.14 -7.11 -7.94
C LYS A 138 11.29 -8.10 -8.15
N LYS A 139 12.27 -8.12 -7.24
CA LYS A 139 13.42 -9.04 -7.31
C LYS A 139 13.01 -10.48 -7.03
N LYS A 140 12.07 -10.70 -6.11
CA LYS A 140 11.52 -12.03 -5.79
C LYS A 140 10.80 -12.64 -6.99
N ASP A 141 9.91 -11.90 -7.63
CA ASP A 141 9.17 -12.35 -8.82
C ASP A 141 10.09 -12.69 -9.98
N ALA A 142 11.11 -11.86 -10.22
CA ALA A 142 12.07 -12.11 -11.27
C ALA A 142 12.76 -13.46 -11.07
N LYS A 143 13.26 -13.73 -9.84
CA LYS A 143 13.88 -15.03 -9.51
C LYS A 143 12.93 -16.21 -9.72
N THR A 144 11.67 -16.09 -9.29
CA THR A 144 10.68 -17.16 -9.47
C THR A 144 10.39 -17.42 -10.96
N LYS A 145 10.34 -16.37 -11.79
CA LYS A 145 10.11 -16.51 -13.24
C LYS A 145 11.29 -17.16 -13.96
N TYR A 146 12.53 -16.83 -13.59
CA TYR A 146 13.73 -17.48 -14.13
C TYR A 146 13.80 -18.96 -13.69
N SER A 147 13.61 -19.26 -12.41
CA SER A 147 13.61 -20.64 -11.89
C SER A 147 12.59 -21.54 -12.58
N LYS A 148 11.38 -21.04 -12.84
CA LYS A 148 10.32 -21.81 -13.48
C LYS A 148 10.56 -22.05 -14.97
N ASN A 149 11.21 -21.10 -15.64
CA ASN A 149 11.66 -21.29 -17.00
C ASN A 149 12.81 -22.30 -17.05
N ASP A 150 13.76 -22.23 -16.12
CA ASP A 150 14.88 -23.18 -16.05
C ASP A 150 14.38 -24.61 -15.80
N GLU A 151 13.40 -24.83 -14.91
CA GLU A 151 12.75 -26.13 -14.73
C GLU A 151 12.01 -26.61 -15.99
N PHE A 152 11.32 -25.70 -16.69
CA PHE A 152 10.66 -26.02 -17.97
C PHE A 152 11.67 -26.41 -19.06
N TYR A 153 12.79 -25.69 -19.16
CA TYR A 153 13.86 -26.02 -20.11
C TYR A 153 14.61 -27.30 -19.72
N GLN A 154 14.79 -27.58 -18.44
CA GLN A 154 15.35 -28.86 -17.96
C GLN A 154 14.43 -30.04 -18.31
N GLY A 155 13.10 -29.89 -18.18
CA GLY A 155 12.14 -30.90 -18.62
C GLY A 155 12.06 -31.08 -20.14
N LEU A 156 12.47 -30.10 -20.94
CA LEU A 156 12.51 -30.15 -22.40
C LEU A 156 13.83 -30.71 -22.97
N ILE A 157 14.94 -30.54 -22.24
CA ILE A 157 16.27 -30.96 -22.68
C ILE A 157 16.61 -32.40 -22.21
N GLY A 158 15.81 -32.97 -21.31
CA GLY A 158 15.81 -34.41 -21.04
C GLY A 158 16.82 -34.84 -19.98
N ILE A 159 16.28 -35.12 -18.79
CA ILE A 159 16.48 -36.37 -18.05
C ILE A 159 15.08 -36.84 -17.63
#